data_AF-A0A1M7Y8S4-F1
#
_entry.id   AF-A0A1M7Y8S4-F1
#
_cell.length_a   1.000
_cell.length_b   1.000
_cell.length_c   1.000
_cell.angle_alpha   90.00
_cell.angle_beta   90.00
_cell.angle_gamma   90.00
#
_symmetry.space_group_name_H-M   'P 1'
#
loop_
_entity.id
_entity.type
_entity.pdbx_description
1 polymer ?
#
loop_
_entity_poly.entity_id
_entity_poly.type
_entity_poly.pdbx_seq_one_letter_code
_entity_poly.pdbx_strand_id
1 'polypeptide(L)' 'MKQLIGQFEVTSLAHHNQKVIVFQDIIADESGVVVSARKVFTLNTEDGEEVNRTSDPRIFLKEDGTVLKKVGYFKITENF' A
#
# COMPACT_ATOMS: atom_id res chain seq x y z
N MET A 1 -15.64 -0.09 -3.79
CA MET A 1 -14.95 -1.25 -4.40
C MET A 1 -13.46 -1.11 -4.10
N LYS A 2 -12.86 -2.14 -3.48
CA LYS A 2 -11.44 -2.20 -3.19
C LYS A 2 -10.76 -3.08 -4.23
N GLN A 3 -9.82 -2.52 -4.99
CA GLN A 3 -9.11 -3.22 -6.06
C GLN A 3 -7.62 -3.24 -5.77
N LEU A 4 -6.99 -4.41 -5.81
CA LEU A 4 -5.53 -4.54 -5.74
C LEU A 4 -4.89 -3.91 -6.99
N ILE A 5 -3.99 -2.94 -6.79
CA ILE A 5 -3.30 -2.23 -7.89
C ILE A 5 -1.77 -2.36 -7.84
N GLY A 6 -1.21 -2.99 -6.81
CA GLY A 6 0.21 -3.30 -6.79
C GLY A 6 0.72 -3.72 -5.42
N GLN A 7 2.01 -4.06 -5.37
CA GLN A 7 2.73 -4.38 -4.15
C GLN A 7 4.21 -4.05 -4.29
N PHE A 8 4.87 -3.73 -3.18
CA PHE A 8 6.31 -3.44 -3.16
C PHE A 8 6.92 -3.74 -1.79
N GLU A 9 8.26 -3.78 -1.73
CA GLU A 9 8.98 -4.06 -0.49
C GLU A 9 9.38 -2.79 0.22
N VAL A 10 9.22 -2.80 1.54
CA VAL A 10 9.72 -1.77 2.45
C VAL A 10 10.60 -2.38 3.53
N THR A 11 11.51 -1.58 4.08
CA THR A 11 12.35 -1.97 5.21
C THR A 11 12.28 -0.90 6.30
N SER A 12 12.30 -1.32 7.55
CA SER A 12 12.44 -0.40 8.69
C SER A 12 13.92 -0.12 8.98
N LEU A 13 14.19 0.82 9.89
CA LEU A 13 15.55 1.08 10.39
C LEU A 13 16.19 -0.15 11.06
N ALA A 14 15.37 -1.08 11.57
CA ALA A 14 15.83 -2.34 12.15
C ALA A 14 16.05 -3.45 11.08
N HIS A 15 16.07 -3.10 9.79
CA HIS A 15 16.29 -4.00 8.66
C HIS A 15 15.27 -5.15 8.53
N HIS A 16 14.09 -5.00 9.11
CA HIS A 16 12.99 -5.92 8.90
C HIS A 16 12.30 -5.59 7.58
N ASN A 17 12.38 -6.52 6.63
CA ASN A 17 11.70 -6.40 5.34
C ASN A 17 10.22 -6.78 5.49
N GLN A 18 9.36 -5.95 4.92
CA GLN A 18 7.91 -6.13 4.88
C GLN A 18 7.39 -5.84 3.47
N LYS A 19 6.19 -6.34 3.17
CA LYS A 19 5.51 -6.07 1.91
C LYS A 19 4.45 -5.01 2.13
N VAL A 20 4.39 -4.00 1.29
CA VAL A 20 3.23 -3.10 1.20
C VAL A 20 2.36 -3.58 0.04
N ILE A 21 1.07 -3.73 0.30
CA ILE A 21 0.03 -4.02 -0.69
C ILE A 21 -0.75 -2.73 -0.93
N VAL A 22 -0.96 -2.39 -2.19
CA VAL A 22 -1.62 -1.14 -2.60
C VAL A 22 -2.99 -1.46 -3.18
N PHE A 23 -4.01 -0.88 -2.57
CA PHE A 23 -5.38 -0.94 -3.05
C PHE A 23 -5.86 0.41 -3.56
N GLN A 24 -6.70 0.39 -4.58
CA GLN A 24 -7.53 1.51 -4.99
C GLN A 24 -8.93 1.28 -4.42
N ASP A 25 -9.34 2.14 -3.50
CA ASP A 25 -10.69 2.16 -2.95
C ASP A 25 -11.50 3.22 -3.71
N ILE A 26 -12.58 2.79 -4.35
CA ILE A 26 -13.43 3.60 -5.22
C ILE A 26 -14.85 3.59 -4.66
N ILE A 27 -15.40 4.78 -4.46
CA ILE A 27 -16.81 4.98 -4.13
C ILE A 27 -17.48 5.57 -5.36
N ALA A 28 -18.55 4.92 -5.81
CA ALA A 28 -19.41 5.40 -6.89
C ALA A 28 -20.79 5.77 -6.33
N ASP A 29 -21.46 6.72 -6.97
CA ASP A 29 -22.84 7.06 -6.66
C ASP A 29 -23.83 6.04 -7.25
N GLU A 30 -25.13 6.28 -7.03
CA GLU A 30 -26.22 5.42 -7.52
C GLU A 30 -26.28 5.33 -9.05
N SER A 31 -25.70 6.30 -9.77
CA SER A 31 -25.60 6.30 -11.23
C SER A 31 -24.34 5.61 -11.74
N GLY A 32 -23.50 5.07 -10.84
CA GLY A 32 -22.24 4.41 -11.18
C GLY A 32 -21.09 5.38 -11.46
N VAL A 33 -21.25 6.68 -11.17
CA VAL A 33 -20.18 7.67 -11.37
C VAL A 33 -19.24 7.65 -10.17
N VAL A 34 -17.93 7.57 -10.43
CA VAL A 34 -16.91 7.61 -9.37
C VAL A 34 -16.91 8.99 -8.70
N VAL A 35 -17.31 9.04 -7.43
CA VAL A 35 -17.33 10.26 -6.61
C VAL A 35 -16.12 10.38 -5.69
N SER A 36 -15.45 9.27 -5.39
CA SER A 36 -14.23 9.28 -4.60
C SER A 36 -13.33 8.11 -4.98
N ALA A 37 -12.02 8.37 -4.96
CA ALA A 37 -10.99 7.39 -5.23
C ALA A 37 -9.80 7.68 -4.30
N ARG A 38 -9.43 6.72 -3.45
CA ARG A 38 -8.25 6.80 -2.60
C ARG A 38 -7.36 5.57 -2.72
N LYS A 39 -6.06 5.76 -2.50
CA LYS A 39 -5.11 4.66 -2.39
C LYS A 39 -4.95 4.28 -0.93
N VAL A 40 -5.02 2.99 -0.65
CA VAL A 40 -4.83 2.39 0.68
C VAL A 40 -3.59 1.52 0.61
N PHE A 41 -2.71 1.63 1.61
CA PHE A 41 -1.44 0.91 1.66
C PHE A 41 -1.41 0.06 2.93
N THR A 42 -1.41 -1.26 2.82
CA THR A 42 -1.42 -2.15 3.99
C THR A 42 -0.17 -3.03 4.03
N LEU A 43 0.28 -3.38 5.24
CA LEU A 43 1.44 -4.24 5.43
C LEU A 43 1.07 -5.72 5.38
N ASN A 44 1.81 -6.47 4.57
CA ASN A 44 1.85 -7.93 4.43
C ASN A 44 0.56 -8.58 3.88
N THR A 45 -0.62 -8.10 4.26
CA THR A 45 -1.94 -8.64 3.90
C THR A 45 -2.93 -7.51 3.57
N GLU A 46 -4.08 -7.87 2.98
CA GLU A 46 -5.14 -6.90 2.63
C GLU A 46 -5.74 -6.16 3.84
N ASP A 47 -5.80 -6.85 4.99
CA ASP A 47 -6.33 -6.35 6.26
C ASP A 47 -5.20 -6.04 7.26
N GLY A 48 -3.97 -5.94 6.78
CA GLY A 48 -2.82 -5.61 7.59
C GLY A 48 -2.81 -4.14 8.03
N GLU A 49 -1.83 -3.80 8.85
CA GLU A 49 -1.59 -2.43 9.31
C GLU A 49 -1.53 -1.44 8.13
N GLU A 50 -2.38 -0.41 8.15
CA GLU A 50 -2.34 0.66 7.15
C GLU A 50 -1.14 1.58 7.40
N VAL A 51 -0.44 1.94 6.33
CA VAL A 51 0.70 2.87 6.36
C VAL A 51 0.41 4.10 5.55
N ASN A 52 0.85 5.24 6.07
CA ASN A 52 0.67 6.53 5.46
C ASN A 52 1.83 6.84 4.52
N ARG A 53 1.52 7.31 3.31
CA ARG A 53 2.53 7.89 2.43
C ARG A 53 3.01 9.23 3.01
N THR A 54 4.31 9.51 2.85
CA THR A 54 4.84 10.85 3.12
C THR A 54 4.94 11.68 1.84
N SER A 55 5.50 12.88 1.95
CA SER A 55 5.89 13.69 0.79
C SER A 55 7.04 13.06 -0.02
N ASP A 56 7.92 12.27 0.58
CA ASP A 56 8.88 11.43 -0.16
C ASP A 56 8.15 10.14 -0.60
N PRO A 57 8.01 9.87 -1.92
CA PRO A 57 7.29 8.70 -2.42
C PRO A 57 7.95 7.36 -2.08
N ARG A 58 9.15 7.38 -1.48
CA ARG A 58 9.89 6.20 -1.02
C ARG A 58 9.74 5.97 0.47
N ILE A 59 9.08 6.86 1.21
CA ILE A 59 8.95 6.76 2.67
C ILE A 59 7.48 6.63 3.06
N PHE A 60 7.21 5.64 3.89
CA PHE A 60 5.92 5.32 4.47
C PHE A 60 6.03 5.36 6.00
N LEU A 61 4.93 5.67 6.66
CA LEU A 61 4.85 5.77 8.12
C LEU A 61 3.78 4.83 8.63
N LYS A 62 4.14 4.07 9.66
CA LYS A 62 3.18 3.40 10.54
C LYS A 62 2.45 4.42 11.41
N GLU A 63 1.36 4.00 12.03
CA GLU A 63 0.63 4.83 12.99
C GLU A 63 1.49 5.22 14.20
N ASP A 64 2.38 4.33 14.63
CA ASP A 64 3.32 4.56 15.73
C ASP A 64 4.51 5.51 15.38
N GLY A 65 4.56 6.00 14.14
CA GLY A 65 5.63 6.87 13.64
C GLY A 65 6.86 6.14 13.09
N THR A 66 6.88 4.80 13.10
CA THR A 66 7.96 4.01 12.50
C THR A 66 8.08 4.31 11.01
N VAL A 67 9.31 4.60 10.59
CA VAL A 67 9.66 4.90 9.20
C VAL A 67 9.95 3.63 8.42
N LEU A 68 9.29 3.48 7.29
CA LEU A 68 9.45 2.38 6.34
C LEU A 68 9.95 2.95 5.00
N LYS A 69 11.11 2.48 4.55
CA LYS A 69 11.71 2.88 3.29
C LYS A 69 11.43 1.84 2.22
N LYS A 70 10.89 2.27 1.08
CA LYS A 70 10.73 1.44 -0.12
C LYS A 70 12.11 1.03 -0.65
N VAL A 71 12.34 -0.28 -0.74
CA VAL A 71 13.63 -0.88 -1.13
C VAL A 71 13.59 -1.66 -2.44
N GLY A 72 12.41 -2.04 -2.91
CA GLY A 72 12.27 -2.81 -4.14
C GLY A 72 10.83 -2.95 -4.60
N TYR A 73 10.67 -3.52 -5.79
CA TYR A 73 9.38 -4.00 -6.27
C TYR A 73 9.33 -5.50 -6.03
N PHE A 74 8.18 -6.02 -5.59
CA PHE A 74 7.97 -7.46 -5.63
C PHE A 74 7.87 -7.87 -7.10
N LYS A 75 8.74 -8.79 -7.56
CA LYS A 75 8.50 -9.46 -8.84
C LYS A 75 7.21 -10.28 -8.68
N ILE A 76 6.21 -10.00 -9.51
CA ILE A 76 5.10 -10.93 -9.70
C ILE A 76 5.72 -12.15 -10.40
N THR A 77 5.97 -13.21 -9.66
CA THR A 77 6.19 -14.53 -10.28
C THR A 77 4.82 -14.96 -10.76
N GLU A 78 4.52 -14.71 -12.03
CA GLU A 78 3.34 -15.26 -12.68
C GLU A 78 3.51 -16.79 -12.71
N ASN A 79 2.87 -17.50 -11.78
CA ASN A 79 2.56 -18.91 -11.98
C ASN A 79 1.24 -18.95 -12.75
N PHE A 80 1.33 -19.07 -14.07
CA PHE A 80 0.23 -19.50 -14.93
C PHE A 80 0.04 -21.02 -14.83
#